data_AF-A0A517YRF2-F1
#
_entry.id   AF-A0A517YRF2-F1
#
_cell.length_a   1.000
_cell.length_b   1.000
_cell.length_c   1.000
_cell.angle_alpha   90.00
_cell.angle_beta   90.00
_cell.angle_gamma   90.00
#
_symmetry.space_group_name_H-M   'P 1'
#
loop_
_entity.id
_entity.type
_entity.pdbx_description
1 polymer ?
#
loop_
_entity_poly.entity_id
_entity_poly.type
_entity_poly.pdbx_seq_one_letter_code
_entity_poly.pdbx_strand_id
1 'polypeptide(L)'
;MMKSALGLLSAGMILSIATAAQAWETSNPFDGVVYSKLRNKDAHQFLGWSYSPLAVDVMEIDLEAEGINFKTTPSNGSKAGDTTRQTTMQFMQSSDTEIAINTNFYGTTFSPYTETDNIGLMYSDGQLVSSFSSAWPAINISSKNEVELVTSYYQNQYAYFNAFAGSDVIVENSQLTGNGQIDHATSRHPRTSVGYNAAENKLILMTVDGRDSSRTIGVTNNELAKLMQGFGATWAINLDGGGSTQMTMNNGTAHYVNNPSDKYRKVGGNFGVNANINNTYSELASFEHGNLAKFDKNLDWSGTSNNIASSSSFEVITGDAAEGNSALKLTINEASSSSDWLTRMVSASGSAANNTKFEANGFIGIWAKTTDADQFLSLALDEGSDLEKSTKKALVADGNWHYYEWNLDDADQWDSFVGNGKIDSATFSLDSILLSGKSNSVTFIDNLKHDTVSSMIIPEPATLSLLAISGLALLRSKR
;
A
#
# COMPACT_ATOMS: atom_id res chain seq x y z
N MET A 1 55.71 24.83 -26.36
CA MET A 1 55.27 23.63 -27.09
C MET A 1 54.10 23.02 -26.32
N MET A 2 52.91 22.97 -26.95
CA MET A 2 51.73 22.12 -26.67
C MET A 2 51.12 22.11 -25.25
N LYS A 3 49.81 22.01 -24.99
CA LYS A 3 48.50 22.23 -25.67
C LYS A 3 47.45 21.76 -24.61
N SER A 4 46.34 22.49 -24.43
CA SER A 4 44.99 22.07 -23.94
C SER A 4 44.86 21.35 -22.56
N ALA A 5 43.79 21.45 -21.77
CA ALA A 5 42.39 21.72 -22.06
C ALA A 5 41.67 22.35 -20.85
N LEU A 6 40.76 23.29 -21.15
CA LEU A 6 39.61 23.68 -20.34
C LEU A 6 38.70 22.46 -20.15
N GLY A 7 38.40 22.09 -18.90
CA GLY A 7 37.37 21.10 -18.58
C GLY A 7 36.11 21.79 -18.05
N LEU A 8 35.07 21.85 -18.88
CA LEU A 8 33.70 22.12 -18.46
C LEU A 8 33.31 21.09 -17.39
N LEU A 9 33.06 21.52 -16.16
CA LEU A 9 32.18 20.76 -15.26
C LEU A 9 30.75 21.13 -15.64
N SER A 10 30.11 20.19 -16.32
CA SER A 10 28.76 20.25 -16.82
C SER A 10 27.75 20.50 -15.71
N ALA A 11 26.77 21.36 -15.99
CA ALA A 11 25.57 21.63 -15.21
C ALA A 11 24.60 20.43 -15.15
N GLY A 12 25.12 19.20 -15.07
CA GLY A 12 24.35 17.95 -15.20
C GLY A 12 24.08 17.21 -13.89
N MET A 13 24.37 17.80 -12.72
CA MET A 13 24.31 17.09 -11.44
C MET A 13 23.37 17.73 -10.40
N ILE A 14 22.56 18.72 -10.81
CA ILE A 14 21.58 19.39 -9.94
C ILE A 14 20.13 19.02 -10.34
N LEU A 15 19.98 18.05 -11.24
CA LEU A 15 18.68 17.60 -11.76
C LEU A 15 18.44 16.11 -11.42
N SER A 16 18.30 15.75 -10.14
CA SER A 16 17.86 14.38 -9.81
C SER A 16 17.21 14.15 -8.45
N ILE A 17 17.06 15.17 -7.60
CA ILE A 17 16.39 14.97 -6.30
C ILE A 17 14.89 15.34 -6.36
N ALA A 18 14.50 16.21 -7.30
CA ALA A 18 13.11 16.64 -7.44
C ALA A 18 12.19 15.63 -8.16
N THR A 19 12.74 14.62 -8.85
CA THR A 19 11.95 13.65 -9.62
C THR A 19 11.51 12.43 -8.80
N ALA A 20 12.17 12.14 -7.66
CA ALA A 20 11.88 10.95 -6.86
C ALA A 20 10.66 11.10 -5.93
N ALA A 21 10.36 12.32 -5.46
CA ALA A 21 9.19 12.60 -4.63
C ALA A 21 7.86 12.45 -5.39
N GLN A 22 7.88 12.44 -6.73
CA GLN A 22 6.71 12.23 -7.59
C GLN A 22 6.42 10.74 -7.87
N ALA A 23 7.23 9.82 -7.34
CA ALA A 23 7.10 8.39 -7.63
C ALA A 23 6.25 7.62 -6.62
N TRP A 24 6.24 8.03 -5.35
CA TRP A 24 5.56 7.34 -4.26
C TRP A 24 4.14 7.86 -4.07
N GLU A 25 3.20 6.93 -3.94
CA GLU A 25 1.85 7.20 -3.47
C GLU A 25 1.86 7.05 -1.95
N THR A 26 1.41 8.07 -1.22
CA THR A 26 1.44 8.08 0.24
C THR A 26 0.04 8.31 0.81
N SER A 27 -0.29 7.59 1.88
CA SER A 27 -1.50 7.79 2.68
C SER A 27 -1.21 7.56 4.16
N ASN A 28 -2.14 7.96 5.03
CA ASN A 28 -2.03 7.80 6.47
C ASN A 28 -3.21 6.95 6.99
N PRO A 29 -3.24 5.64 6.74
CA PRO A 29 -4.40 4.79 7.05
C PRO A 29 -4.61 4.54 8.55
N PHE A 30 -3.59 4.80 9.38
CA PHE A 30 -3.66 4.68 10.83
C PHE A 30 -2.98 5.87 11.49
N ASP A 31 -3.40 6.20 12.71
CA ASP A 31 -2.74 7.23 13.52
C ASP A 31 -1.27 6.82 13.74
N GLY A 32 -0.35 7.74 13.43
CA GLY A 32 1.09 7.49 13.52
C GLY A 32 1.68 6.57 12.46
N VAL A 33 0.92 6.16 11.44
CA VAL A 33 1.42 5.31 10.35
C VAL A 33 1.33 6.02 9.00
N VAL A 34 2.49 6.20 8.37
CA VAL A 34 2.59 6.64 6.98
C VAL A 34 2.78 5.41 6.11
N TYR A 35 1.88 5.18 5.16
CA TYR A 35 1.98 4.12 4.17
C TYR A 35 2.38 4.71 2.83
N SER A 36 3.55 4.33 2.33
CA SER A 36 4.07 4.71 1.02
C SER A 36 4.19 3.50 0.12
N LYS A 37 3.69 3.61 -1.11
CA LYS A 37 3.76 2.55 -2.11
C LYS A 37 4.29 3.05 -3.44
N LEU A 38 5.05 2.19 -4.11
CA LEU A 38 5.57 2.40 -5.46
C LEU A 38 5.03 1.28 -6.34
N ARG A 39 4.46 1.62 -7.50
CA ARG A 39 3.91 0.67 -8.47
C ARG A 39 4.39 1.00 -9.88
N ASN A 40 4.92 0.00 -10.58
CA ASN A 40 5.19 0.03 -12.02
C ASN A 40 6.01 1.23 -12.53
N LYS A 41 6.72 1.96 -11.65
CA LYS A 41 7.60 3.06 -12.05
C LYS A 41 9.02 2.56 -12.23
N ASP A 42 9.63 3.07 -13.28
CA ASP A 42 11.05 2.90 -13.55
C ASP A 42 11.88 3.66 -12.50
N ALA A 43 12.34 2.95 -11.48
CA ALA A 43 13.27 3.47 -10.47
C ALA A 43 14.74 3.18 -10.82
N HIS A 44 15.04 2.81 -12.07
CA HIS A 44 16.39 2.47 -12.53
C HIS A 44 17.38 3.61 -12.30
N GLN A 45 16.93 4.85 -12.47
CA GLN A 45 17.76 6.05 -12.26
C GLN A 45 18.23 6.20 -10.81
N PHE A 46 17.43 5.74 -9.84
CA PHE A 46 17.77 5.84 -8.41
C PHE A 46 18.66 4.68 -7.94
N LEU A 47 18.39 3.46 -8.44
CA LEU A 47 19.07 2.25 -7.96
C LEU A 47 20.28 1.81 -8.81
N GLY A 48 20.42 2.33 -10.04
CA GLY A 48 21.61 2.15 -10.89
C GLY A 48 21.68 0.85 -11.68
N TRP A 49 20.54 0.31 -12.12
CA TRP A 49 20.40 -0.97 -12.86
C TRP A 49 19.48 -0.80 -14.06
N SER A 50 19.54 -1.71 -15.05
CA SER A 50 19.02 -1.44 -16.40
C SER A 50 17.61 -1.96 -16.73
N TYR A 51 16.98 -2.81 -15.89
CA TYR A 51 15.68 -3.44 -16.23
C TYR A 51 14.82 -3.86 -15.03
N SER A 52 13.49 -3.65 -15.19
CA SER A 52 12.31 -3.99 -14.36
C SER A 52 11.71 -2.86 -13.50
N PRO A 53 10.39 -2.60 -13.62
CA PRO A 53 9.67 -1.78 -12.67
C PRO A 53 9.76 -2.35 -11.24
N LEU A 54 9.57 -1.48 -10.25
CA LEU A 54 9.49 -1.84 -8.84
C LEU A 54 8.04 -1.87 -8.38
N ALA A 55 7.75 -2.81 -7.48
CA ALA A 55 6.56 -2.77 -6.64
C ALA A 55 7.01 -2.88 -5.19
N VAL A 56 6.87 -1.78 -4.45
CA VAL A 56 7.37 -1.64 -3.07
C VAL A 56 6.26 -1.08 -2.20
N ASP A 57 6.17 -1.60 -0.99
CA ASP A 57 5.26 -1.14 0.07
C ASP A 57 6.08 -0.86 1.32
N VAL A 58 5.86 0.31 1.91
CA VAL A 58 6.60 0.79 3.08
C VAL A 58 5.63 1.38 4.08
N MET A 59 5.68 0.90 5.33
CA MET A 59 4.97 1.51 6.44
C MET A 59 5.99 2.07 7.43
N GLU A 60 5.94 3.37 7.64
CA GLU A 60 6.71 4.08 8.66
C GLU A 60 5.80 4.32 9.87
N ILE A 61 6.15 3.72 11.01
CA ILE A 61 5.33 3.68 12.22
C ILE A 61 6.01 4.52 13.29
N ASP A 62 5.36 5.59 13.71
CA ASP A 62 5.73 6.39 14.88
C ASP A 62 5.53 5.55 16.15
N LEU A 63 6.63 5.27 16.85
CA LEU A 63 6.62 4.42 18.05
C LEU A 63 5.95 5.08 19.26
N GLU A 64 5.74 6.40 19.21
CA GLU A 64 5.12 7.20 20.27
C GLU A 64 3.63 7.46 20.04
N ALA A 65 3.10 7.12 18.86
CA ALA A 65 1.71 7.37 18.53
C ALA A 65 0.75 6.52 19.39
N GLU A 66 -0.39 7.12 19.74
CA GLU A 66 -1.42 6.45 20.53
C GLU A 66 -1.97 5.23 19.79
N GLY A 67 -2.16 4.13 20.53
CA GLY A 67 -2.64 2.87 19.98
C GLY A 67 -1.52 1.95 19.45
N ILE A 68 -0.32 2.48 19.17
CA ILE A 68 0.80 1.68 18.66
C ILE A 68 1.30 0.69 19.71
N ASN A 69 1.10 -0.60 19.42
CA ASN A 69 1.72 -1.70 20.13
C ASN A 69 1.89 -2.91 19.19
N PHE A 70 2.59 -3.95 19.66
CA PHE A 70 3.13 -4.97 18.77
C PHE A 70 2.85 -6.39 19.24
N LYS A 71 2.73 -7.28 18.27
CA LYS A 71 2.59 -8.72 18.45
C LYS A 71 3.55 -9.49 17.55
N THR A 72 4.00 -10.64 18.01
CA THR A 72 4.72 -11.63 17.18
C THR A 72 4.06 -12.99 17.35
N THR A 73 4.27 -13.89 16.39
CA THR A 73 3.75 -15.27 16.49
C THR A 73 4.12 -15.91 17.84
N PRO A 74 3.14 -16.34 18.66
CA PRO A 74 3.42 -17.02 19.91
C PRO A 74 3.85 -18.47 19.69
N SER A 75 4.42 -19.09 20.73
CA SER A 75 4.72 -20.52 20.72
C SER A 75 3.45 -21.34 20.46
N ASN A 76 3.60 -22.46 19.74
CA ASN A 76 2.52 -23.42 19.52
C ASN A 76 2.24 -24.32 20.75
N GLY A 77 2.88 -24.04 21.88
CA GLY A 77 2.72 -24.76 23.14
C GLY A 77 3.52 -26.06 23.17
N SER A 78 2.81 -27.17 23.38
CA SER A 78 3.43 -28.50 23.47
C SER A 78 3.54 -29.23 22.13
N LYS A 79 3.24 -28.56 21.01
CA LYS A 79 3.34 -29.17 19.68
C LYS A 79 4.81 -29.25 19.25
N ALA A 80 5.06 -29.94 18.14
CA ALA A 80 6.41 -30.02 17.58
C ALA A 80 6.88 -28.65 17.06
N GLY A 81 8.16 -28.36 17.24
CA GLY A 81 8.80 -27.11 16.82
C GLY A 81 8.25 -25.87 17.51
N ASP A 82 8.76 -24.71 17.09
CA ASP A 82 8.49 -23.43 17.75
C ASP A 82 7.05 -22.93 17.52
N THR A 83 6.58 -22.96 16.27
CA THR A 83 5.30 -22.33 15.87
C THR A 83 4.45 -23.22 14.97
N THR A 84 3.15 -22.90 14.86
CA THR A 84 2.26 -23.45 13.84
C THR A 84 2.19 -22.44 12.69
N ARG A 85 2.53 -22.87 11.47
CA ARG A 85 2.54 -22.03 10.29
C ARG A 85 1.14 -21.54 9.95
N GLN A 86 1.06 -20.26 9.62
CA GLN A 86 -0.15 -19.58 9.17
C GLN A 86 0.19 -18.50 8.16
N THR A 87 -0.78 -18.06 7.36
CA THR A 87 -0.56 -16.90 6.49
C THR A 87 -0.50 -15.62 7.33
N THR A 88 0.07 -14.56 6.78
CA THR A 88 0.11 -13.26 7.46
C THR A 88 -1.29 -12.72 7.73
N MET A 89 -2.24 -12.94 6.82
CA MET A 89 -3.67 -12.64 7.04
C MET A 89 -4.28 -13.42 8.21
N GLN A 90 -4.00 -14.73 8.31
CA GLN A 90 -4.49 -15.55 9.43
C GLN A 90 -3.91 -15.09 10.77
N PHE A 91 -2.63 -14.71 10.79
CA PHE A 91 -2.00 -14.13 11.97
C PHE A 91 -2.63 -12.80 12.35
N MET A 92 -2.82 -11.88 11.39
CA MET A 92 -3.46 -10.59 11.62
C MET A 92 -4.85 -10.74 12.25
N GLN A 93 -5.67 -11.63 11.67
CA GLN A 93 -7.02 -11.90 12.16
C GLN A 93 -7.05 -12.56 13.54
N SER A 94 -6.12 -13.48 13.83
CA SER A 94 -6.08 -14.20 15.11
C SER A 94 -5.42 -13.42 16.23
N SER A 95 -4.56 -12.45 15.90
CA SER A 95 -3.86 -11.59 16.85
C SER A 95 -4.55 -10.24 17.06
N ASP A 96 -5.65 -10.00 16.33
CA ASP A 96 -6.43 -8.76 16.37
C ASP A 96 -5.54 -7.52 16.16
N THR A 97 -4.77 -7.52 15.07
CA THR A 97 -3.86 -6.43 14.71
C THR A 97 -4.28 -5.76 13.40
N GLU A 98 -3.99 -4.47 13.25
CA GLU A 98 -4.33 -3.69 12.06
C GLU A 98 -3.35 -3.85 10.91
N ILE A 99 -2.07 -4.11 11.19
CA ILE A 99 -1.03 -4.37 10.17
C ILE A 99 -0.34 -5.67 10.53
N ALA A 100 0.05 -6.47 9.53
CA ALA A 100 0.95 -7.60 9.76
C ALA A 100 1.91 -7.84 8.60
N ILE A 101 3.06 -8.44 8.90
CA ILE A 101 4.12 -8.79 7.94
C ILE A 101 4.78 -10.13 8.33
N ASN A 102 5.29 -10.88 7.35
CA ASN A 102 6.06 -12.10 7.62
C ASN A 102 7.43 -11.80 8.24
N THR A 103 8.00 -12.73 9.02
CA THR A 103 9.30 -12.53 9.71
C THR A 103 10.34 -13.62 9.47
N ASN A 104 10.64 -14.45 10.47
CA ASN A 104 11.77 -15.38 10.50
C ASN A 104 11.75 -16.34 9.31
N PHE A 105 12.96 -16.74 8.90
CA PHE A 105 13.15 -17.97 8.13
C PHE A 105 12.75 -19.17 9.00
N TYR A 106 12.43 -20.29 8.37
CA TYR A 106 11.93 -21.45 9.10
C TYR A 106 12.29 -22.76 8.41
N GLY A 107 12.45 -23.83 9.19
CA GLY A 107 12.81 -25.16 8.70
C GLY A 107 11.64 -25.85 8.01
N THR A 108 11.80 -26.30 6.76
CA THR A 108 10.74 -27.00 6.00
C THR A 108 10.63 -28.50 6.30
N THR A 109 11.38 -29.00 7.28
CA THR A 109 11.64 -30.43 7.50
C THR A 109 10.55 -31.21 8.24
N PHE A 110 9.59 -30.53 8.88
CA PHE A 110 8.49 -31.20 9.59
C PHE A 110 7.42 -31.71 8.64
N SER A 111 6.99 -32.97 8.85
CA SER A 111 5.84 -33.58 8.19
C SER A 111 4.80 -33.97 9.25
N PRO A 112 3.55 -33.50 9.16
CA PRO A 112 3.02 -32.57 8.15
C PRO A 112 3.62 -31.15 8.28
N TYR A 113 3.67 -30.40 7.17
CA TYR A 113 4.29 -29.07 7.04
C TYR A 113 3.58 -27.93 7.82
N THR A 114 2.77 -28.26 8.83
CA THR A 114 2.01 -27.32 9.65
C THR A 114 2.85 -26.73 10.76
N GLU A 115 3.78 -27.49 11.32
CA GLU A 115 4.62 -27.12 12.45
C GLU A 115 6.04 -26.79 11.97
N THR A 116 6.74 -25.91 12.68
CA THR A 116 8.07 -25.49 12.23
C THR A 116 8.95 -24.95 13.35
N ASP A 117 10.25 -25.19 13.21
CA ASP A 117 11.28 -24.41 13.91
C ASP A 117 11.51 -23.12 13.12
N ASN A 118 11.55 -22.01 13.84
CA ASN A 118 12.03 -20.75 13.29
C ASN A 118 13.56 -20.72 13.37
N ILE A 119 14.17 -20.00 12.45
CA ILE A 119 15.61 -19.80 12.42
C ILE A 119 15.91 -18.45 13.05
N GLY A 120 16.72 -18.47 14.10
CA GLY A 120 17.10 -17.29 14.87
C GLY A 120 16.08 -16.90 15.94
N LEU A 121 16.38 -15.82 16.65
CA LEU A 121 15.61 -15.37 17.81
C LEU A 121 14.13 -15.12 17.46
N MET A 122 13.24 -15.58 18.34
CA MET A 122 11.86 -15.11 18.39
C MET A 122 11.38 -15.03 19.83
N TYR A 123 10.76 -13.91 20.19
CA TYR A 123 10.03 -13.71 21.44
C TYR A 123 8.65 -13.16 21.14
N SER A 124 7.66 -13.57 21.93
CA SER A 124 6.28 -13.10 21.87
C SER A 124 5.80 -12.78 23.28
N ASP A 125 5.41 -11.53 23.50
CA ASP A 125 4.97 -11.00 24.81
C ASP A 125 5.93 -11.41 25.97
N GLY A 126 7.25 -11.35 25.72
CA GLY A 126 8.29 -11.68 26.71
C GLY A 126 8.56 -13.16 26.91
N GLN A 127 7.88 -14.04 26.16
CA GLN A 127 8.13 -15.47 26.17
C GLN A 127 9.05 -15.86 25.02
N LEU A 128 10.10 -16.65 25.32
CA LEU A 128 10.98 -17.21 24.31
C LEU A 128 10.20 -18.19 23.43
N VAL A 129 10.21 -17.96 22.12
CA VAL A 129 9.56 -18.83 21.12
C VAL A 129 10.60 -19.61 20.33
N SER A 130 11.68 -18.94 19.88
CA SER A 130 12.79 -19.57 19.17
C SER A 130 14.13 -19.04 19.64
N SER A 131 15.11 -19.93 19.76
CA SER A 131 16.39 -19.63 20.38
C SER A 131 17.26 -18.73 19.50
N PHE A 132 18.02 -17.83 20.13
CA PHE A 132 18.98 -16.97 19.43
C PHE A 132 20.04 -17.80 18.72
N SER A 133 20.39 -17.36 17.50
CA SER A 133 21.54 -17.86 16.75
C SER A 133 22.42 -16.68 16.38
N SER A 134 23.70 -16.72 16.75
CA SER A 134 24.64 -15.63 16.44
C SER A 134 24.90 -15.43 14.94
N ALA A 135 24.41 -16.35 14.11
CA ALA A 135 24.47 -16.21 12.65
C ALA A 135 23.32 -15.37 12.07
N TRP A 136 22.29 -15.03 12.86
CA TRP A 136 21.08 -14.36 12.40
C TRP A 136 20.81 -13.13 13.26
N PRO A 137 20.95 -11.89 12.72
CA PRO A 137 20.57 -10.70 13.46
C PRO A 137 19.07 -10.69 13.74
N ALA A 138 18.67 -10.02 14.81
CA ALA A 138 17.28 -9.87 15.17
C ALA A 138 16.96 -8.42 15.52
N ILE A 139 15.68 -8.10 15.48
CA ILE A 139 15.12 -6.91 16.11
C ILE A 139 14.50 -7.33 17.44
N ASN A 140 14.63 -6.50 18.47
CA ASN A 140 13.82 -6.58 19.68
C ASN A 140 13.06 -5.27 19.85
N ILE A 141 11.78 -5.38 20.18
CA ILE A 141 10.91 -4.28 20.57
C ILE A 141 10.48 -4.55 22.01
N SER A 142 10.89 -3.69 22.93
CA SER A 142 10.62 -3.81 24.35
C SER A 142 9.12 -3.65 24.64
N SER A 143 8.70 -3.99 25.86
CA SER A 143 7.32 -3.73 26.34
C SER A 143 6.93 -2.24 26.38
N LYS A 144 7.88 -1.34 26.12
CA LYS A 144 7.70 0.12 26.07
C LYS A 144 7.92 0.68 24.66
N ASN A 145 7.87 -0.17 23.63
CA ASN A 145 8.12 0.18 22.23
C ASN A 145 9.56 0.69 21.97
N GLU A 146 10.52 0.39 22.84
CA GLU A 146 11.93 0.71 22.59
C GLU A 146 12.52 -0.33 21.64
N VAL A 147 13.14 0.11 20.54
CA VAL A 147 13.63 -0.76 19.47
C VAL A 147 15.15 -0.88 19.50
N GLU A 148 15.67 -2.09 19.33
CA GLU A 148 17.10 -2.36 19.20
C GLU A 148 17.42 -3.41 18.14
N LEU A 149 18.63 -3.29 17.57
CA LEU A 149 19.25 -4.32 16.74
C LEU A 149 20.04 -5.29 17.63
N VAL A 150 19.74 -6.57 17.51
CA VAL A 150 20.32 -7.65 18.31
C VAL A 150 21.26 -8.48 17.43
N THR A 151 22.56 -8.34 17.66
CA THR A 151 23.62 -9.15 17.02
C THR A 151 24.34 -10.06 18.01
N SER A 152 24.07 -9.92 19.31
CA SER A 152 24.63 -10.73 20.39
C SER A 152 23.63 -10.87 21.53
N TYR A 153 23.29 -12.12 21.89
CA TYR A 153 22.24 -12.41 22.88
C TYR A 153 22.45 -11.76 24.24
N TYR A 154 23.70 -11.69 24.72
CA TYR A 154 24.04 -11.21 26.06
C TYR A 154 24.36 -9.71 26.12
N GLN A 155 24.22 -8.99 25.01
CA GLN A 155 24.53 -7.56 24.90
C GLN A 155 23.31 -6.72 24.54
N ASN A 156 22.10 -7.27 24.71
CA ASN A 156 20.86 -6.53 24.50
C ASN A 156 20.70 -5.42 25.55
N GLN A 157 20.21 -4.28 25.09
CA GLN A 157 19.92 -3.10 25.90
C GLN A 157 18.60 -3.23 26.65
N TYR A 158 17.60 -3.87 26.03
CA TYR A 158 16.25 -4.01 26.59
C TYR A 158 15.90 -5.47 26.83
N ALA A 159 15.01 -5.73 27.79
CA ALA A 159 14.48 -7.08 27.96
C ALA A 159 13.79 -7.55 26.67
N TYR A 160 14.02 -8.80 26.26
CA TYR A 160 13.33 -9.35 25.11
C TYR A 160 11.83 -9.41 25.36
N PHE A 161 11.05 -8.84 24.44
CA PHE A 161 9.60 -8.83 24.56
C PHE A 161 8.94 -9.29 23.26
N ASN A 162 9.01 -8.48 22.20
CA ASN A 162 8.65 -8.88 20.84
C ASN A 162 9.92 -8.86 19.99
N ALA A 163 10.44 -10.03 19.67
CA ALA A 163 11.68 -10.16 18.91
C ALA A 163 11.53 -11.14 17.76
N PHE A 164 12.25 -10.91 16.67
CA PHE A 164 12.26 -11.79 15.49
C PHE A 164 13.55 -11.58 14.67
N ALA A 165 13.97 -12.63 13.96
CA ALA A 165 15.26 -12.67 13.28
C ALA A 165 15.16 -12.54 11.76
N GLY A 166 16.23 -12.01 11.18
CA GLY A 166 16.48 -11.89 9.75
C GLY A 166 17.81 -12.52 9.37
N SER A 167 18.08 -12.66 8.07
CA SER A 167 19.30 -13.28 7.55
C SER A 167 20.53 -12.40 7.68
N ASP A 168 20.38 -11.10 7.47
CA ASP A 168 21.51 -10.18 7.32
C ASP A 168 21.14 -8.78 7.82
N VAL A 169 22.12 -8.09 8.40
CA VAL A 169 22.05 -6.64 8.56
C VAL A 169 22.40 -6.03 7.21
N ILE A 170 21.46 -5.31 6.61
CA ILE A 170 21.60 -4.74 5.27
C ILE A 170 21.93 -3.24 5.30
N VAL A 171 21.55 -2.56 6.39
CA VAL A 171 21.98 -1.21 6.74
C VAL A 171 22.48 -1.23 8.18
N GLU A 172 23.65 -0.66 8.45
CA GLU A 172 24.20 -0.50 9.79
C GLU A 172 24.90 0.85 9.90
N ASN A 173 24.62 1.63 10.96
CA ASN A 173 25.17 2.98 11.12
C ASN A 173 24.97 3.85 9.86
N SER A 174 23.80 3.73 9.22
CA SER A 174 23.47 4.38 7.94
C SER A 174 24.40 4.02 6.77
N GLN A 175 25.17 2.94 6.86
CA GLN A 175 26.02 2.42 5.79
C GLN A 175 25.43 1.13 5.21
N LEU A 176 25.56 0.95 3.89
CA LEU A 176 25.10 -0.25 3.21
C LEU A 176 26.04 -1.42 3.50
N THR A 177 25.54 -2.45 4.17
CA THR A 177 26.27 -3.68 4.49
C THR A 177 25.80 -4.88 3.65
N GLY A 178 24.76 -4.70 2.81
CA GLY A 178 24.10 -5.75 2.02
C GLY A 178 24.93 -6.46 0.95
N ASN A 179 26.25 -6.31 0.91
CA ASN A 179 27.17 -7.03 0.03
C ASN A 179 27.74 -8.34 0.66
N GLY A 180 27.16 -8.85 1.75
CA GLY A 180 27.74 -9.93 2.59
C GLY A 180 27.09 -11.33 2.57
N GLN A 181 27.97 -12.34 2.40
CA GLN A 181 28.02 -13.77 2.83
C GLN A 181 27.00 -14.88 2.47
N ILE A 182 25.76 -14.63 2.01
CA ILE A 182 24.82 -15.74 1.67
C ILE A 182 24.48 -15.76 0.17
N ASP A 183 24.41 -16.96 -0.45
CA ASP A 183 24.18 -17.20 -1.90
C ASP A 183 22.96 -16.45 -2.50
N HIS A 184 21.99 -16.05 -1.67
CA HIS A 184 20.79 -15.34 -2.10
C HIS A 184 20.89 -13.81 -2.02
N ALA A 185 21.98 -13.24 -1.51
CA ALA A 185 22.11 -11.79 -1.35
C ALA A 185 22.20 -11.05 -2.70
N THR A 186 22.71 -11.73 -3.74
CA THR A 186 22.96 -11.18 -5.07
C THR A 186 21.87 -11.52 -6.10
N SER A 187 20.99 -12.48 -5.79
CA SER A 187 19.85 -12.82 -6.65
C SER A 187 18.65 -11.90 -6.39
N ARG A 188 17.83 -11.70 -7.43
CA ARG A 188 16.60 -10.91 -7.34
C ARG A 188 15.45 -11.76 -6.88
N HIS A 189 14.82 -11.36 -5.79
CA HIS A 189 13.66 -12.03 -5.23
C HIS A 189 12.70 -11.00 -4.64
N PRO A 190 11.43 -11.38 -4.40
CA PRO A 190 10.61 -10.68 -3.43
C PRO A 190 11.34 -10.62 -2.09
N ARG A 191 11.25 -9.49 -1.38
CA ARG A 191 11.96 -9.25 -0.12
C ARG A 191 11.00 -8.70 0.92
N THR A 192 11.30 -9.02 2.17
CA THR A 192 10.68 -8.45 3.35
C THR A 192 11.79 -7.87 4.22
N SER A 193 11.61 -6.67 4.77
CA SER A 193 12.60 -6.03 5.63
C SER A 193 11.94 -5.28 6.78
N VAL A 194 12.68 -5.17 7.87
CA VAL A 194 12.39 -4.26 8.97
C VAL A 194 13.62 -3.42 9.27
N GLY A 195 13.41 -2.16 9.65
CA GLY A 195 14.48 -1.26 10.05
C GLY A 195 13.97 -0.18 10.99
N TYR A 196 14.90 0.65 11.44
CA TYR A 196 14.62 1.69 12.42
C TYR A 196 15.25 3.02 12.01
N ASN A 197 14.44 4.07 11.98
CA ASN A 197 14.87 5.45 11.80
C ASN A 197 15.00 6.11 13.18
N ALA A 198 16.22 6.16 13.71
CA ALA A 198 16.48 6.73 15.03
C ALA A 198 16.31 8.26 15.09
N ALA A 199 16.35 8.96 13.95
CA ALA A 199 16.19 10.42 13.92
C ALA A 199 14.72 10.82 14.12
N GLU A 200 13.79 10.00 13.65
CA GLU A 200 12.34 10.23 13.75
C GLU A 200 11.64 9.31 14.75
N ASN A 201 12.38 8.41 15.41
CA ASN A 201 11.84 7.38 16.31
C ASN A 201 10.77 6.50 15.63
N LYS A 202 11.04 6.06 14.39
CA LYS A 202 10.10 5.28 13.58
C LYS A 202 10.60 3.88 13.26
N LEU A 203 9.69 2.91 13.35
CA LEU A 203 9.89 1.57 12.78
C LEU A 203 9.51 1.60 11.29
N ILE A 204 10.30 0.93 10.44
CA ILE A 204 10.05 0.83 9.01
C ILE A 204 9.79 -0.62 8.67
N LEU A 205 8.61 -0.93 8.13
CA LEU A 205 8.27 -2.22 7.55
C LEU A 205 8.27 -2.10 6.03
N MET A 206 8.90 -3.03 5.31
CA MET A 206 8.98 -2.97 3.86
C MET A 206 8.76 -4.34 3.21
N THR A 207 7.94 -4.36 2.16
CA THR A 207 7.90 -5.48 1.20
C THR A 207 8.25 -5.01 -0.20
N VAL A 208 8.98 -5.83 -0.93
CA VAL A 208 9.23 -5.67 -2.35
C VAL A 208 8.72 -6.92 -3.05
N ASP A 209 7.79 -6.77 -3.98
CA ASP A 209 7.28 -7.90 -4.78
C ASP A 209 8.37 -8.40 -5.76
N GLY A 210 8.15 -9.56 -6.37
CA GLY A 210 9.10 -10.12 -7.32
C GLY A 210 8.61 -11.39 -8.01
N ARG A 211 9.43 -11.93 -8.92
CA ARG A 211 9.15 -13.14 -9.75
C ARG A 211 7.99 -12.98 -10.73
N ASP A 212 7.58 -11.76 -11.02
CA ASP A 212 6.61 -11.44 -12.06
C ASP A 212 7.25 -10.50 -13.08
N SER A 213 7.72 -11.04 -14.20
CA SER A 213 8.39 -10.24 -15.24
C SER A 213 7.49 -9.16 -15.87
N SER A 214 6.17 -9.23 -15.69
CA SER A 214 5.25 -8.21 -16.16
C SER A 214 5.14 -7.01 -15.20
N ARG A 215 5.52 -7.19 -13.93
CA ARG A 215 5.42 -6.17 -12.88
C ARG A 215 6.77 -5.84 -12.24
N THR A 216 7.37 -6.82 -11.58
CA THR A 216 8.68 -6.69 -10.96
C THR A 216 9.38 -8.04 -10.80
N ILE A 217 10.67 -8.07 -11.10
CA ILE A 217 11.52 -9.24 -10.88
C ILE A 217 12.07 -9.31 -9.44
N GLY A 218 11.81 -8.29 -8.62
CA GLY A 218 12.32 -8.16 -7.26
C GLY A 218 13.74 -7.58 -7.19
N VAL A 219 14.30 -7.57 -5.97
CA VAL A 219 15.54 -6.85 -5.66
C VAL A 219 16.59 -7.75 -5.00
N THR A 220 17.85 -7.33 -5.14
CA THR A 220 18.98 -7.85 -4.35
C THR A 220 18.96 -7.27 -2.93
N ASN A 221 19.73 -7.85 -2.01
CA ASN A 221 19.84 -7.30 -0.64
C ASN A 221 20.46 -5.89 -0.63
N ASN A 222 21.38 -5.58 -1.54
CA ASN A 222 21.97 -4.24 -1.64
C ASN A 222 20.94 -3.20 -2.10
N GLU A 223 20.08 -3.52 -3.07
CA GLU A 223 19.02 -2.60 -3.48
C GLU A 223 17.94 -2.44 -2.43
N LEU A 224 17.59 -3.52 -1.72
CA LEU A 224 16.73 -3.44 -0.54
C LEU A 224 17.34 -2.50 0.51
N ALA A 225 18.65 -2.60 0.76
CA ALA A 225 19.37 -1.71 1.67
C ALA A 225 19.29 -0.24 1.23
N LYS A 226 19.45 0.05 -0.07
CA LYS A 226 19.30 1.40 -0.63
C LYS A 226 17.87 1.94 -0.45
N LEU A 227 16.85 1.09 -0.64
CA LEU A 227 15.46 1.47 -0.38
C LEU A 227 15.27 1.80 1.10
N MET A 228 15.67 0.92 2.02
CA MET A 228 15.57 1.15 3.47
C MET A 228 16.32 2.43 3.90
N GLN A 229 17.53 2.67 3.38
CA GLN A 229 18.28 3.90 3.63
C GLN A 229 17.57 5.14 3.08
N GLY A 230 16.88 5.02 1.93
CA GLY A 230 16.08 6.09 1.35
C GLY A 230 14.91 6.54 2.25
N PHE A 231 14.37 5.63 3.06
CA PHE A 231 13.38 5.92 4.11
C PHE A 231 14.02 6.28 5.47
N GLY A 232 15.32 6.58 5.50
CA GLY A 232 16.00 7.05 6.71
C GLY A 232 16.38 5.95 7.71
N ALA A 233 16.33 4.67 7.31
CA ALA A 233 16.75 3.59 8.20
C ALA A 233 18.22 3.78 8.63
N THR A 234 18.42 3.94 9.94
CA THR A 234 19.75 3.97 10.56
C THR A 234 20.37 2.58 10.64
N TRP A 235 19.52 1.56 10.79
CA TRP A 235 19.84 0.17 10.54
C TRP A 235 18.60 -0.57 10.00
N ALA A 236 18.83 -1.68 9.30
CA ALA A 236 17.78 -2.54 8.76
C ALA A 236 18.29 -3.98 8.59
N ILE A 237 17.38 -4.95 8.69
CA ILE A 237 17.66 -6.37 8.46
C ILE A 237 16.78 -6.96 7.35
N ASN A 238 17.32 -7.91 6.60
CA ASN A 238 16.54 -8.70 5.64
C ASN A 238 15.80 -9.84 6.37
N LEU A 239 14.49 -9.94 6.20
CA LEU A 239 13.65 -11.02 6.74
C LEU A 239 13.45 -12.15 5.70
N ASP A 240 12.61 -13.15 6.02
CA ASP A 240 12.27 -14.19 5.04
C ASP A 240 11.56 -13.59 3.83
N GLY A 241 11.94 -14.04 2.64
CA GLY A 241 11.54 -13.44 1.37
C GLY A 241 10.87 -14.41 0.41
N GLY A 242 10.91 -14.09 -0.88
CA GLY A 242 10.41 -14.97 -1.94
C GLY A 242 8.90 -15.23 -1.82
N GLY A 243 8.51 -16.49 -1.71
CA GLY A 243 7.10 -16.86 -1.57
C GLY A 243 6.50 -16.45 -0.23
N SER A 244 7.33 -16.15 0.76
CA SER A 244 6.90 -15.75 2.11
C SER A 244 6.51 -14.28 2.19
N THR A 245 7.02 -13.41 1.30
CA THR A 245 6.81 -11.95 1.31
C THR A 245 5.34 -11.57 1.26
N GLN A 246 4.83 -11.14 2.40
CA GLN A 246 3.44 -10.78 2.65
C GLN A 246 3.39 -9.62 3.64
N MET A 247 2.62 -8.59 3.31
CA MET A 247 2.16 -7.55 4.24
C MET A 247 0.65 -7.38 4.09
N THR A 248 -0.03 -7.14 5.20
CA THR A 248 -1.49 -6.97 5.25
C THR A 248 -1.84 -5.74 6.07
N MET A 249 -3.01 -5.17 5.78
CA MET A 249 -3.61 -4.12 6.61
C MET A 249 -5.11 -4.31 6.76
N ASN A 250 -5.69 -3.73 7.81
CA ASN A 250 -7.11 -3.68 8.10
C ASN A 250 -7.52 -2.28 8.58
N ASN A 251 -7.87 -1.40 7.63
CA ASN A 251 -8.43 -0.07 7.88
C ASN A 251 -9.96 -0.07 7.73
N GLY A 252 -10.62 -1.12 8.22
CA GLY A 252 -12.06 -1.35 8.08
C GLY A 252 -12.40 -2.57 7.21
N THR A 253 -11.48 -3.00 6.34
CA THR A 253 -11.53 -4.32 5.69
C THR A 253 -10.11 -4.90 5.57
N ALA A 254 -9.91 -6.10 6.09
CA ALA A 254 -8.62 -6.78 6.03
C ALA A 254 -8.27 -7.23 4.61
N HIS A 255 -7.08 -6.84 4.12
CA HIS A 255 -6.56 -7.21 2.80
C HIS A 255 -5.02 -7.29 2.79
N TYR A 256 -4.45 -7.90 1.76
CA TYR A 256 -2.99 -7.85 1.51
C TYR A 256 -2.64 -6.53 0.85
N VAL A 257 -1.52 -5.90 1.20
CA VAL A 257 -1.11 -4.64 0.55
C VAL A 257 -0.18 -4.88 -0.64
N ASN A 258 0.54 -6.00 -0.63
CA ASN A 258 1.43 -6.43 -1.71
C ASN A 258 0.80 -7.59 -2.53
N ASN A 259 1.51 -8.09 -3.54
CA ASN A 259 1.08 -9.27 -4.31
C ASN A 259 2.02 -10.48 -4.08
N PRO A 260 1.68 -11.36 -3.13
CA PRO A 260 2.53 -12.50 -2.77
C PRO A 260 2.77 -13.46 -3.95
N SER A 261 4.04 -13.77 -4.22
CA SER A 261 4.44 -14.59 -5.37
C SER A 261 4.01 -16.07 -5.31
N ASP A 262 3.61 -16.56 -4.13
CA ASP A 262 3.23 -17.97 -3.90
C ASP A 262 1.84 -18.10 -3.25
N LYS A 263 0.86 -17.32 -3.75
CA LYS A 263 -0.57 -17.43 -3.41
C LYS A 263 -0.84 -17.59 -1.90
N TYR A 264 -0.28 -16.68 -1.10
CA TYR A 264 -0.50 -16.60 0.35
C TYR A 264 0.08 -17.79 1.14
N ARG A 265 1.42 -17.92 1.10
CA ARG A 265 2.15 -18.99 1.79
C ARG A 265 1.99 -18.91 3.30
N LYS A 266 1.82 -20.07 3.96
CA LYS A 266 1.91 -20.17 5.42
C LYS A 266 3.38 -20.14 5.86
N VAL A 267 3.71 -19.22 6.77
CA VAL A 267 5.08 -18.94 7.24
C VAL A 267 5.23 -19.27 8.72
N GLY A 268 6.47 -19.43 9.21
CA GLY A 268 6.76 -19.74 10.61
C GLY A 268 6.59 -18.58 11.57
N GLY A 269 6.96 -17.37 11.14
CA GLY A 269 6.90 -16.15 11.94
C GLY A 269 6.15 -15.02 11.24
N ASN A 270 5.41 -14.25 12.03
CA ASN A 270 4.77 -13.00 11.64
C ASN A 270 4.97 -11.95 12.74
N PHE A 271 4.86 -10.70 12.35
CA PHE A 271 4.86 -9.53 13.21
C PHE A 271 3.61 -8.70 12.91
N GLY A 272 2.96 -8.22 13.95
CA GLY A 272 1.72 -7.45 13.87
C GLY A 272 1.85 -6.13 14.62
N VAL A 273 1.17 -5.13 14.12
CA VAL A 273 1.10 -3.78 14.69
C VAL A 273 -0.36 -3.49 14.95
N ASN A 274 -0.67 -3.19 16.21
CA ASN A 274 -1.92 -2.55 16.56
C ASN A 274 -1.78 -1.05 16.32
N ALA A 275 -2.78 -0.46 15.67
CA ALA A 275 -2.81 0.96 15.38
C ALA A 275 -4.25 1.44 15.31
N ASN A 276 -4.52 2.67 15.74
CA ASN A 276 -5.86 3.24 15.60
C ASN A 276 -6.12 3.56 14.12
N ILE A 277 -7.25 3.11 13.57
CA ILE A 277 -7.66 3.50 12.21
C ILE A 277 -7.81 5.01 12.16
N ASN A 278 -7.12 5.63 11.22
CA ASN A 278 -7.29 7.05 10.96
C ASN A 278 -8.55 7.22 10.12
N ASN A 279 -9.64 7.63 10.77
CA ASN A 279 -10.94 7.81 10.13
C ASN A 279 -10.97 8.99 9.15
N THR A 280 -9.89 9.77 9.02
CA THR A 280 -9.86 10.83 8.02
C THR A 280 -9.75 10.30 6.61
N TYR A 281 -9.30 9.05 6.42
CA TYR A 281 -9.09 8.44 5.12
C TYR A 281 -9.75 7.07 5.05
N SER A 282 -10.57 6.84 4.03
CA SER A 282 -11.28 5.59 3.80
C SER A 282 -11.13 5.11 2.36
N GLU A 283 -10.78 3.83 2.19
CA GLU A 283 -10.82 3.16 0.90
C GLU A 283 -12.12 2.37 0.79
N LEU A 284 -13.01 2.82 -0.11
CA LEU A 284 -14.35 2.27 -0.26
C LEU A 284 -14.35 1.08 -1.22
N ALA A 285 -13.50 1.12 -2.26
CA ALA A 285 -13.36 0.04 -3.23
C ALA A 285 -12.04 0.09 -4.01
N SER A 286 -11.09 -0.79 -3.65
CA SER A 286 -9.81 -0.97 -4.35
C SER A 286 -9.79 -2.02 -5.44
N PHE A 287 -10.78 -2.91 -5.50
CA PHE A 287 -10.84 -4.00 -6.49
C PHE A 287 -9.65 -4.97 -6.49
N GLU A 288 -8.87 -4.99 -5.42
CA GLU A 288 -7.68 -5.84 -5.31
C GLU A 288 -7.98 -7.34 -5.10
N HIS A 289 -7.03 -8.18 -5.48
CA HIS A 289 -7.06 -9.65 -5.27
C HIS A 289 -8.32 -10.36 -5.82
N GLY A 290 -8.91 -9.83 -6.90
CA GLY A 290 -10.13 -10.40 -7.50
C GLY A 290 -11.42 -10.07 -6.73
N ASN A 291 -11.37 -9.09 -5.81
CA ASN A 291 -12.51 -8.62 -5.05
C ASN A 291 -13.31 -7.60 -5.85
N LEU A 292 -14.63 -7.75 -5.92
CA LEU A 292 -15.53 -6.78 -6.56
C LEU A 292 -15.90 -5.60 -5.66
N ALA A 293 -15.34 -5.52 -4.46
CA ALA A 293 -15.59 -4.46 -3.49
C ALA A 293 -17.09 -4.17 -3.27
N LYS A 294 -17.88 -5.24 -3.16
CA LYS A 294 -19.36 -5.23 -3.01
C LYS A 294 -20.17 -4.81 -4.25
N PHE A 295 -19.55 -4.58 -5.40
CA PHE A 295 -20.21 -4.34 -6.70
C PHE A 295 -20.43 -5.64 -7.48
N ASP A 296 -21.36 -6.48 -7.01
CA ASP A 296 -21.57 -7.85 -7.53
C ASP A 296 -22.83 -8.01 -8.41
N LYS A 297 -23.49 -6.92 -8.77
CA LYS A 297 -24.68 -6.92 -9.63
C LYS A 297 -24.34 -6.66 -11.09
N ASN A 298 -25.11 -7.27 -11.98
CA ASN A 298 -25.05 -6.99 -13.42
C ASN A 298 -25.28 -5.50 -13.70
N LEU A 299 -24.67 -5.00 -14.78
CA LEU A 299 -24.67 -3.57 -15.13
C LEU A 299 -26.05 -3.02 -15.50
N ASP A 300 -26.99 -3.90 -15.86
CA ASP A 300 -28.39 -3.61 -16.16
C ASP A 300 -29.35 -3.85 -14.97
N TRP A 301 -28.82 -4.22 -13.79
CA TRP A 301 -29.64 -4.65 -12.65
C TRP A 301 -30.49 -3.52 -12.05
N SER A 302 -29.94 -2.30 -11.95
CA SER A 302 -30.68 -1.17 -11.40
C SER A 302 -31.82 -0.77 -12.34
N GLY A 303 -33.00 -0.48 -11.79
CA GLY A 303 -34.13 0.04 -12.57
C GLY A 303 -33.89 1.43 -13.21
N THR A 304 -32.81 2.11 -12.81
CA THR A 304 -32.36 3.36 -13.44
C THR A 304 -31.32 3.15 -14.54
N SER A 305 -30.71 1.97 -14.62
CA SER A 305 -29.85 1.61 -15.75
C SER A 305 -30.70 1.56 -17.01
N ASN A 306 -30.20 2.10 -18.11
CA ASN A 306 -30.95 2.17 -19.36
C ASN A 306 -30.02 2.06 -20.57
N ASN A 307 -30.60 1.55 -21.67
CA ASN A 307 -29.91 1.33 -22.94
C ASN A 307 -28.62 0.50 -22.84
N ILE A 308 -28.53 -0.41 -21.87
CA ILE A 308 -27.42 -1.36 -21.71
C ILE A 308 -27.84 -2.71 -22.30
N ALA A 309 -27.06 -3.25 -23.23
CA ALA A 309 -27.29 -4.59 -23.78
C ALA A 309 -26.85 -5.67 -22.77
N SER A 310 -27.52 -6.82 -22.80
CA SER A 310 -27.19 -7.98 -21.95
C SER A 310 -25.81 -8.60 -22.21
N SER A 311 -25.15 -8.20 -23.31
CA SER A 311 -23.76 -8.56 -23.61
C SER A 311 -22.74 -7.70 -22.87
N SER A 312 -23.17 -6.69 -22.12
CA SER A 312 -22.28 -5.89 -21.27
C SER A 312 -21.78 -6.72 -20.08
N SER A 313 -20.56 -6.45 -19.64
CA SER A 313 -19.90 -7.24 -18.60
C SER A 313 -18.93 -6.41 -17.76
N PHE A 314 -18.55 -6.94 -16.61
CA PHE A 314 -17.45 -6.42 -15.80
C PHE A 314 -16.56 -7.57 -15.32
N GLU A 315 -15.29 -7.28 -15.11
CA GLU A 315 -14.31 -8.23 -14.60
C GLU A 315 -13.21 -7.48 -13.83
N VAL A 316 -12.70 -8.09 -12.75
CA VAL A 316 -11.47 -7.60 -12.13
C VAL A 316 -10.30 -8.08 -12.96
N ILE A 317 -9.49 -7.15 -13.46
CA ILE A 317 -8.26 -7.44 -14.19
C ILE A 317 -7.04 -7.29 -13.28
N THR A 318 -5.88 -7.78 -13.72
CA THR A 318 -4.60 -7.68 -12.98
C THR A 318 -3.51 -7.15 -13.91
N GLY A 319 -2.53 -6.45 -13.35
CA GLY A 319 -1.37 -5.91 -14.07
C GLY A 319 -1.61 -4.56 -14.75
N ASP A 320 -2.83 -4.02 -14.67
CA ASP A 320 -3.19 -2.72 -15.22
C ASP A 320 -4.25 -2.06 -14.32
N ALA A 321 -3.77 -1.22 -13.41
CA ALA A 321 -4.53 -0.56 -12.35
C ALA A 321 -3.97 0.84 -12.13
N ALA A 322 -4.78 1.74 -11.58
CA ALA A 322 -4.33 3.08 -11.20
C ALA A 322 -3.48 3.02 -9.95
N GLU A 323 -3.91 2.19 -8.99
CA GLU A 323 -3.21 1.90 -7.76
C GLU A 323 -3.17 0.39 -7.54
N GLY A 324 -2.17 -0.11 -6.80
CA GLY A 324 -2.09 -1.54 -6.53
C GLY A 324 -1.77 -2.37 -7.78
N ASN A 325 -2.55 -3.41 -8.05
CA ASN A 325 -2.35 -4.37 -9.13
C ASN A 325 -3.63 -4.70 -9.90
N SER A 326 -4.80 -4.44 -9.35
CA SER A 326 -6.06 -4.84 -9.93
C SER A 326 -7.01 -3.66 -10.06
N ALA A 327 -7.80 -3.69 -11.12
CA ALA A 327 -8.83 -2.70 -11.37
C ALA A 327 -10.08 -3.38 -11.93
N LEU A 328 -11.23 -2.71 -11.80
CA LEU A 328 -12.46 -3.18 -12.40
C LEU A 328 -12.56 -2.68 -13.84
N LYS A 329 -12.56 -3.62 -14.79
CA LYS A 329 -12.83 -3.34 -16.19
C LYS A 329 -14.32 -3.54 -16.46
N LEU A 330 -14.94 -2.55 -17.11
CA LEU A 330 -16.30 -2.61 -17.60
C LEU A 330 -16.30 -2.59 -19.11
N THR A 331 -17.05 -3.51 -19.72
CA THR A 331 -17.36 -3.52 -21.14
C THR A 331 -18.84 -3.23 -21.31
N ILE A 332 -19.16 -2.04 -21.79
CA ILE A 332 -20.52 -1.57 -22.03
C ILE A 332 -20.84 -1.68 -23.51
N ASN A 333 -21.93 -2.38 -23.82
CA ASN A 333 -22.54 -2.40 -25.13
C ASN A 333 -23.90 -1.70 -25.06
N GLU A 334 -24.14 -0.73 -25.93
CA GLU A 334 -25.44 -0.08 -26.02
C GLU A 334 -26.49 -1.05 -26.58
N ALA A 335 -27.72 -1.01 -26.05
CA ALA A 335 -28.82 -1.79 -26.60
C ALA A 335 -29.36 -1.19 -27.91
N SER A 336 -29.19 0.11 -28.09
CA SER A 336 -29.58 0.89 -29.26
C SER A 336 -28.68 2.12 -29.41
N SER A 337 -28.30 2.46 -30.64
CA SER A 337 -27.53 3.66 -30.96
C SER A 337 -28.36 4.96 -31.02
N SER A 338 -29.63 4.90 -30.60
CA SER A 338 -30.57 6.03 -30.72
C SER A 338 -30.66 6.92 -29.47
N SER A 339 -30.01 6.53 -28.38
CA SER A 339 -30.02 7.24 -27.10
C SER A 339 -28.72 6.97 -26.34
N ASP A 340 -28.35 7.87 -25.45
CA ASP A 340 -27.27 7.64 -24.49
C ASP A 340 -27.63 6.46 -23.57
N TRP A 341 -26.62 5.79 -23.03
CA TRP A 341 -26.77 4.75 -22.02
C TRP A 341 -26.34 5.23 -20.64
N LEU A 342 -26.88 4.59 -19.62
CA LEU A 342 -26.52 4.77 -18.22
C LEU A 342 -26.47 3.40 -17.54
N THR A 343 -25.36 3.11 -16.86
CA THR A 343 -25.30 2.03 -15.87
C THR A 343 -25.13 2.61 -14.47
N ARG A 344 -25.90 2.08 -13.52
CA ARG A 344 -25.76 2.35 -12.09
C ARG A 344 -25.32 1.08 -11.39
N MET A 345 -24.04 1.04 -11.03
CA MET A 345 -23.44 -0.08 -10.29
C MET A 345 -23.75 0.10 -8.81
N VAL A 346 -24.73 -0.63 -8.32
CA VAL A 346 -25.15 -0.55 -6.92
C VAL A 346 -24.13 -1.21 -6.00
N SER A 347 -23.83 -0.53 -4.89
CA SER A 347 -23.01 -1.05 -3.80
C SER A 347 -23.79 -2.08 -2.97
N ALA A 348 -23.06 -2.91 -2.22
CA ALA A 348 -23.57 -3.86 -1.24
C ALA A 348 -24.77 -4.68 -1.73
N SER A 349 -24.67 -5.17 -2.97
CA SER A 349 -25.70 -5.95 -3.65
C SER A 349 -27.07 -5.26 -3.78
N GLY A 350 -27.10 -3.91 -3.74
CA GLY A 350 -28.30 -3.10 -3.87
C GLY A 350 -29.08 -2.89 -2.57
N SER A 351 -28.48 -3.14 -1.41
CA SER A 351 -29.11 -2.93 -0.10
C SER A 351 -28.39 -1.84 0.69
N ALA A 352 -29.00 -0.66 0.80
CA ALA A 352 -28.46 0.48 1.54
C ALA A 352 -28.09 0.13 3.00
N ALA A 353 -28.84 -0.77 3.63
CA ALA A 353 -28.56 -1.24 5.00
C ALA A 353 -27.20 -1.97 5.16
N ASN A 354 -26.60 -2.43 4.05
CA ASN A 354 -25.31 -3.11 4.05
C ASN A 354 -24.15 -2.18 3.64
N ASN A 355 -24.45 -0.92 3.32
CA ASN A 355 -23.42 0.07 3.02
C ASN A 355 -22.74 0.53 4.30
N THR A 356 -21.43 0.77 4.19
CA THR A 356 -20.65 1.40 5.26
C THR A 356 -20.97 2.89 5.28
N LYS A 357 -21.14 3.46 6.48
CA LYS A 357 -21.34 4.90 6.67
C LYS A 357 -20.01 5.60 6.90
N PHE A 358 -19.84 6.78 6.32
CA PHE A 358 -18.67 7.65 6.40
C PHE A 358 -19.10 9.06 6.81
N GLU A 359 -18.18 9.86 7.34
CA GLU A 359 -18.43 11.27 7.63
C GLU A 359 -18.69 12.04 6.33
N ALA A 360 -19.69 12.93 6.35
CA ALA A 360 -20.13 13.69 5.17
C ALA A 360 -19.40 15.04 5.03
N ASN A 361 -18.07 15.00 5.01
CA ASN A 361 -17.17 16.15 4.86
C ASN A 361 -15.98 15.80 3.94
N GLY A 362 -15.30 16.82 3.42
CA GLY A 362 -14.08 16.64 2.64
C GLY A 362 -14.34 16.17 1.20
N PHE A 363 -13.61 15.15 0.74
CA PHE A 363 -13.49 14.82 -0.68
C PHE A 363 -13.71 13.33 -0.93
N ILE A 364 -14.42 12.98 -2.01
CA ILE A 364 -14.57 11.60 -2.48
C ILE A 364 -14.12 11.50 -3.93
N GLY A 365 -13.38 10.47 -4.29
CA GLY A 365 -12.88 10.33 -5.66
C GLY A 365 -12.45 8.93 -6.04
N ILE A 366 -12.35 8.70 -7.34
CA ILE A 366 -12.05 7.41 -7.96
C ILE A 366 -11.16 7.60 -9.18
N TRP A 367 -10.27 6.64 -9.42
CA TRP A 367 -9.51 6.58 -10.66
C TRP A 367 -10.36 5.99 -11.77
N ALA A 368 -10.25 6.55 -12.98
CA ALA A 368 -10.82 5.94 -14.17
C ALA A 368 -9.94 6.17 -15.39
N LYS A 369 -10.04 5.25 -16.35
CA LYS A 369 -9.47 5.40 -17.69
C LYS A 369 -10.34 4.81 -18.77
N THR A 370 -10.24 5.38 -19.96
CA THR A 370 -10.85 4.85 -21.17
C THR A 370 -10.14 5.42 -22.40
N THR A 371 -10.28 4.74 -23.53
CA THR A 371 -9.93 5.31 -24.85
C THR A 371 -11.16 5.81 -25.60
N ASP A 372 -12.35 5.57 -25.07
CA ASP A 372 -13.62 5.90 -25.73
C ASP A 372 -14.06 7.31 -25.35
N ALA A 373 -14.44 8.09 -26.36
CA ALA A 373 -14.95 9.44 -26.15
C ALA A 373 -16.37 9.43 -25.58
N ASP A 374 -16.82 10.61 -25.13
CA ASP A 374 -18.19 10.85 -24.66
C ASP A 374 -18.62 9.93 -23.50
N GLN A 375 -17.67 9.56 -22.64
CA GLN A 375 -17.92 8.80 -21.41
C GLN A 375 -17.93 9.73 -20.20
N PHE A 376 -18.80 9.46 -19.25
CA PHE A 376 -18.98 10.29 -18.06
C PHE A 376 -19.13 9.42 -16.81
N LEU A 377 -18.60 9.94 -15.71
CA LEU A 377 -18.61 9.31 -14.41
C LEU A 377 -19.29 10.23 -13.38
N SER A 378 -20.06 9.61 -12.48
CA SER A 378 -20.66 10.26 -11.31
C SER A 378 -20.84 9.23 -10.19
N LEU A 379 -21.11 9.70 -8.98
CA LEU A 379 -21.39 8.88 -7.80
C LEU A 379 -22.80 9.20 -7.30
N ALA A 380 -23.46 8.23 -6.65
CA ALA A 380 -24.64 8.52 -5.84
C ALA A 380 -24.37 8.16 -4.38
N LEU A 381 -24.67 9.09 -3.49
CA LEU A 381 -24.45 9.01 -2.05
C LEU A 381 -25.79 9.06 -1.32
N ASP A 382 -25.99 8.13 -0.39
CA ASP A 382 -27.19 8.00 0.43
C ASP A 382 -26.90 8.53 1.84
N GLU A 383 -27.66 9.55 2.24
CA GLU A 383 -27.55 10.22 3.54
C GLU A 383 -28.64 9.78 4.54
N GLY A 384 -29.33 8.68 4.24
CA GLY A 384 -30.36 8.06 5.05
C GLY A 384 -31.73 8.09 4.37
N SER A 385 -32.37 9.25 4.31
CA SER A 385 -33.63 9.43 3.56
C SER A 385 -33.42 10.01 2.16
N ASP A 386 -32.26 10.64 1.95
CA ASP A 386 -31.96 11.45 0.78
C ASP A 386 -30.87 10.75 -0.03
N LEU A 387 -31.08 10.69 -1.34
CA LEU A 387 -30.12 10.15 -2.30
C LEU A 387 -29.71 11.26 -3.24
N GLU A 388 -28.42 11.60 -3.18
CA GLU A 388 -27.81 12.65 -3.97
C GLU A 388 -26.89 12.06 -5.03
N LYS A 389 -26.81 12.74 -6.17
CA LYS A 389 -25.92 12.33 -7.26
C LYS A 389 -24.94 13.44 -7.53
N SER A 390 -23.66 13.10 -7.63
CA SER A 390 -22.65 14.07 -8.00
C SER A 390 -22.82 14.54 -9.45
N THR A 391 -22.31 15.74 -9.73
CA THR A 391 -22.18 16.27 -11.09
C THR A 391 -21.34 15.32 -11.95
N LYS A 392 -21.72 15.19 -13.23
CA LYS A 392 -21.00 14.34 -14.17
C LYS A 392 -19.62 14.92 -14.48
N LYS A 393 -18.59 14.09 -14.39
CA LYS A 393 -17.25 14.39 -14.92
C LYS A 393 -17.03 13.62 -16.21
N ALA A 394 -16.62 14.34 -17.27
CA ALA A 394 -16.26 13.72 -18.53
C ALA A 394 -14.93 12.97 -18.37
N LEU A 395 -14.89 11.72 -18.81
CA LEU A 395 -13.67 10.93 -18.80
C LEU A 395 -12.75 11.37 -19.93
N VAL A 396 -11.46 11.49 -19.63
CA VAL A 396 -10.42 11.78 -20.62
C VAL A 396 -10.16 10.52 -21.45
N ALA A 397 -10.41 10.61 -22.75
CA ALA A 397 -10.28 9.50 -23.70
C ALA A 397 -8.86 9.36 -24.26
N ASP A 398 -7.86 9.21 -23.38
CA ASP A 398 -6.44 9.11 -23.75
C ASP A 398 -5.79 7.76 -23.38
N GLY A 399 -6.56 6.87 -22.75
CA GLY A 399 -6.08 5.57 -22.27
C GLY A 399 -5.23 5.64 -21.00
N ASN A 400 -5.04 6.82 -20.40
CA ASN A 400 -4.31 7.00 -19.15
C ASN A 400 -5.27 7.03 -17.95
N TRP A 401 -4.75 6.68 -16.77
CA TRP A 401 -5.48 6.82 -15.52
C TRP A 401 -5.55 8.28 -15.10
N HIS A 402 -6.76 8.75 -14.81
CA HIS A 402 -7.04 10.08 -14.27
C HIS A 402 -7.87 9.96 -12.99
N TYR A 403 -7.63 10.85 -12.03
CA TYR A 403 -8.37 10.87 -10.77
C TYR A 403 -9.53 11.86 -10.85
N TYR A 404 -10.74 11.38 -10.52
CA TYR A 404 -11.97 12.16 -10.57
C TYR A 404 -12.51 12.31 -9.16
N GLU A 405 -12.55 13.54 -8.66
CA GLU A 405 -12.90 13.85 -7.27
C GLU A 405 -14.01 14.89 -7.18
N TRP A 406 -14.87 14.75 -6.18
CA TRP A 406 -15.90 15.70 -5.78
C TRP A 406 -15.67 16.17 -4.35
N ASN A 407 -15.88 17.46 -4.12
CA ASN A 407 -15.91 18.05 -2.79
C ASN A 407 -17.33 17.88 -2.21
N LEU A 408 -17.44 17.21 -1.06
CA LEU A 408 -18.72 16.99 -0.37
C LEU A 408 -19.34 18.31 0.10
N ASP A 409 -18.51 19.31 0.45
CA ASP A 409 -18.96 20.61 0.96
C ASP A 409 -19.37 21.59 -0.16
N ASP A 410 -19.10 21.25 -1.43
CA ASP A 410 -19.41 22.10 -2.59
C ASP A 410 -20.78 21.74 -3.17
N ALA A 411 -21.81 22.47 -2.76
CA ALA A 411 -23.19 22.23 -3.19
C ALA A 411 -23.40 22.33 -4.73
N ASP A 412 -22.51 23.00 -5.47
CA ASP A 412 -22.61 23.06 -6.94
C ASP A 412 -22.17 21.74 -7.60
N GLN A 413 -21.62 20.80 -6.83
CA GLN A 413 -21.18 19.49 -7.29
C GLN A 413 -22.21 18.38 -7.06
N TRP A 414 -23.40 18.71 -6.56
CA TRP A 414 -24.44 17.74 -6.22
C TRP A 414 -25.79 18.12 -6.85
N ASP A 415 -26.47 17.11 -7.36
CA ASP A 415 -27.81 17.17 -7.93
C ASP A 415 -28.73 16.23 -7.16
N SER A 416 -30.00 16.61 -7.01
CA SER A 416 -31.03 15.74 -6.43
C SER A 416 -31.24 14.51 -7.32
N PHE A 417 -31.11 13.32 -6.72
CA PHE A 417 -31.58 12.08 -7.34
C PHE A 417 -32.97 11.71 -6.81
N VAL A 418 -33.08 11.62 -5.48
CA VAL A 418 -34.36 11.54 -4.73
C VAL A 418 -34.35 12.51 -3.53
N GLY A 419 -33.21 13.16 -3.24
CA GLY A 419 -33.05 14.10 -2.14
C GLY A 419 -33.13 15.58 -2.52
N ASN A 420 -32.29 16.41 -1.91
CA ASN A 420 -32.32 17.86 -1.95
C ASN A 420 -31.20 18.50 -2.81
N GLY A 421 -30.26 17.69 -3.32
CA GLY A 421 -29.13 18.11 -4.14
C GLY A 421 -27.93 18.61 -3.35
N LYS A 422 -27.76 18.21 -2.08
CA LYS A 422 -26.63 18.59 -1.23
C LYS A 422 -26.28 17.46 -0.30
N ILE A 423 -24.99 17.34 0.01
CA ILE A 423 -24.49 16.51 1.09
C ILE A 423 -24.56 17.32 2.38
N ASP A 424 -25.64 17.18 3.16
CA ASP A 424 -25.92 18.02 4.34
C ASP A 424 -26.31 17.25 5.62
N SER A 425 -26.19 15.93 5.60
CA SER A 425 -26.27 15.08 6.80
C SER A 425 -24.90 14.92 7.48
N ALA A 426 -24.88 14.32 8.67
CA ALA A 426 -23.61 14.04 9.37
C ALA A 426 -22.81 12.89 8.73
N THR A 427 -23.51 11.98 8.04
CA THR A 427 -22.91 10.81 7.42
C THR A 427 -23.54 10.51 6.09
N PHE A 428 -22.75 9.97 5.16
CA PHE A 428 -23.24 9.39 3.92
C PHE A 428 -22.83 7.90 3.83
N SER A 429 -23.41 7.20 2.88
CA SER A 429 -22.94 5.89 2.42
C SER A 429 -22.91 5.86 0.90
N LEU A 430 -21.96 5.13 0.31
CA LEU A 430 -21.91 5.00 -1.14
C LEU A 430 -23.04 4.08 -1.61
N ASP A 431 -23.98 4.64 -2.36
CA ASP A 431 -25.05 3.89 -2.98
C ASP A 431 -24.60 3.26 -4.31
N SER A 432 -23.98 4.05 -5.20
CA SER A 432 -23.58 3.55 -6.50
C SER A 432 -22.51 4.37 -7.22
N ILE A 433 -21.82 3.69 -8.13
CA ILE A 433 -20.97 4.30 -9.16
C ILE A 433 -21.81 4.34 -10.45
N LEU A 434 -21.87 5.50 -11.11
CA LEU A 434 -22.64 5.69 -12.34
C LEU A 434 -21.72 6.01 -13.50
N LEU A 435 -21.84 5.23 -14.57
CA LEU A 435 -21.20 5.48 -15.85
C LEU A 435 -22.28 5.75 -16.90
N SER A 436 -22.05 6.74 -17.76
CA SER A 436 -22.93 7.02 -18.89
C SER A 436 -22.13 7.38 -20.13
N GLY A 437 -22.66 7.07 -21.31
CA GLY A 437 -22.00 7.39 -22.56
C GLY A 437 -22.92 7.29 -23.77
N LYS A 438 -22.37 7.65 -24.95
CA LYS A 438 -23.12 7.71 -26.21
C LYS A 438 -22.93 6.53 -27.15
N SER A 439 -21.91 5.71 -26.87
CA SER A 439 -21.53 4.56 -27.69
C SER A 439 -20.95 3.47 -26.79
N ASN A 440 -20.77 2.27 -27.32
CA ASN A 440 -20.04 1.21 -26.64
C ASN A 440 -18.74 1.73 -26.00
N SER A 441 -18.40 1.20 -24.84
CA SER A 441 -17.22 1.64 -24.10
C SER A 441 -16.53 0.49 -23.39
N VAL A 442 -15.21 0.56 -23.35
CA VAL A 442 -14.40 -0.11 -22.34
C VAL A 442 -13.86 0.96 -21.39
N THR A 443 -14.33 0.92 -20.15
CA THR A 443 -13.90 1.82 -19.08
C THR A 443 -13.31 0.99 -17.95
N PHE A 444 -12.21 1.46 -17.37
CA PHE A 444 -11.62 0.88 -16.18
C PHE A 444 -11.81 1.86 -15.04
N ILE A 445 -12.15 1.34 -13.86
CA ILE A 445 -12.24 2.12 -12.63
C ILE A 445 -11.40 1.46 -11.54
N ASP A 446 -10.86 2.28 -10.66
CA ASP A 446 -9.98 1.81 -9.60
C ASP A 446 -9.98 2.77 -8.40
N ASN A 447 -9.69 2.20 -7.24
CA ASN A 447 -9.50 2.82 -5.95
C ASN A 447 -10.40 4.02 -5.60
N LEU A 448 -11.67 3.74 -5.33
CA LEU A 448 -12.62 4.71 -4.78
C LEU A 448 -12.29 5.02 -3.32
N LYS A 449 -12.10 6.29 -3.00
CA LYS A 449 -11.60 6.78 -1.71
C LYS A 449 -12.38 7.98 -1.22
N HIS A 450 -12.33 8.20 0.09
CA HIS A 450 -12.86 9.36 0.79
C HIS A 450 -11.82 9.90 1.76
N ASP A 451 -11.58 11.21 1.74
CA ASP A 451 -10.70 11.92 2.68
C ASP A 451 -11.44 13.13 3.28
N THR A 452 -11.59 13.16 4.60
CA THR A 452 -12.34 14.19 5.33
C THR A 452 -11.63 15.55 5.41
N VAL A 453 -10.35 15.62 5.05
CA VAL A 453 -9.50 16.79 5.30
C VAL A 453 -8.96 17.40 4.02
N SER A 454 -8.39 16.59 3.13
CA SER A 454 -7.58 17.09 2.00
C SER A 454 -8.04 16.53 0.67
N SER A 455 -8.04 17.40 -0.35
CA SER A 455 -8.16 16.97 -1.75
C SER A 455 -7.08 15.93 -2.06
N MET A 456 -7.50 14.82 -2.63
CA MET A 456 -6.67 13.71 -3.11
C MET A 456 -6.27 13.90 -4.59
N ILE A 457 -6.83 14.92 -5.29
CA ILE A 457 -6.28 15.33 -6.59
C ILE A 457 -4.83 15.77 -6.37
N ILE A 458 -3.91 15.05 -7.01
CA ILE A 458 -2.53 15.50 -7.15
C ILE A 458 -2.56 16.63 -8.19
N PRO A 459 -2.30 17.90 -7.83
CA PRO A 459 -2.26 18.96 -8.83
C PRO A 459 -1.19 18.61 -9.85
N GLU A 460 -1.56 18.63 -11.15
CA GLU A 460 -0.53 18.67 -12.19
C GLU A 460 0.42 19.81 -11.85
N PRO A 461 1.75 19.63 -11.98
CA PRO A 461 2.71 20.57 -11.44
C PRO A 461 2.56 21.96 -12.09
N ALA A 462 1.72 22.79 -11.50
CA ALA A 462 1.75 24.22 -11.65
C ALA A 462 3.00 24.68 -10.90
N THR A 463 4.13 24.72 -11.62
CA THR A 463 5.35 25.49 -11.31
C THR A 463 5.38 26.15 -9.92
N LEU A 464 5.57 25.35 -8.86
CA LEU A 464 5.67 25.84 -7.49
C LEU A 464 7.13 25.75 -7.06
N SER A 465 7.83 26.85 -7.36
CA SER A 465 9.13 27.18 -6.78
C SER A 465 8.94 27.68 -5.34
N LEU A 466 9.93 27.39 -4.49
CA LEU A 466 10.12 27.90 -3.12
C LEU A 466 9.26 27.29 -2.00
N LEU A 467 9.84 26.33 -1.27
CA LEU A 467 9.86 26.29 0.21
C LEU A 467 10.81 25.17 0.70
N ALA A 468 12.11 25.32 0.45
CA ALA A 468 13.12 24.44 1.06
C ALA A 468 14.48 25.15 1.21
N ILE A 469 14.47 26.41 1.67
CA ILE A 469 15.70 27.11 2.08
C ILE A 469 15.43 27.80 3.42
N SER A 470 15.41 27.01 4.49
CA SER A 470 15.55 27.52 5.87
C SER A 470 16.45 26.64 6.75
N GLY A 471 17.01 25.53 6.24
CA GLY A 471 17.87 24.64 7.02
C GLY A 471 19.39 24.80 6.83
N LEU A 472 19.86 25.46 5.76
CA LEU A 472 21.29 25.43 5.38
C LEU A 472 22.04 26.77 5.38
N ALA A 473 21.46 27.84 5.93
CA ALA A 473 22.09 29.16 5.99
C ALA A 473 22.38 29.64 7.42
N LEU A 474 22.92 28.79 8.30
CA LEU A 474 23.41 29.22 9.62
C LEU A 474 24.69 28.52 10.08
N LEU A 475 25.58 28.12 9.15
CA LEU A 475 26.96 27.74 9.48
C LEU A 475 27.92 28.27 8.40
N ARG A 476 28.05 29.60 8.31
CA ARG A 476 29.27 30.32 7.86
C ARG A 476 29.03 31.83 7.85
N SER A 477 29.11 32.44 9.02
CA SER A 477 29.85 33.72 9.19
C SER A 477 29.88 34.11 10.66
N LYS A 478 31.05 33.94 11.28
CA LYS A 478 31.84 35.03 11.88
C LYS A 478 33.20 34.46 12.25
N ARG A 479 34.19 35.34 12.06
CA ARG A 479 35.63 35.12 12.25
C ARG A 479 35.97 34.61 13.64
#